data_AF-A0A1V0AFQ8-F1
#
_entry.id   AF-A0A1V0AFQ8-F1
#
_cell.length_a   1.000
_cell.length_b   1.000
_cell.length_c   1.000
_cell.angle_alpha   90.00
_cell.angle_beta   90.00
_cell.angle_gamma   90.00
#
_symmetry.space_group_name_H-M   'P 1'
#
loop_
_entity.id
_entity.type
_entity.pdbx_description
1 polymer ?
#
loop_
_entity_poly.entity_id
_entity_poly.type
_entity_poly.pdbx_seq_one_letter_code
_entity_poly.pdbx_strand_id
1 'polypeptide(L)'
;MSNTFDVKQWADRYVAQWNEPDPATRGALVRDLWASDAVHVLIDPPEAIRDAAAAIAFPAPPLEVRGHDALEARVRRAYEMFVAPGEHVFEAAGEAVLLLPRVVGVRWSMVSTRTGEAVGGGLDVLALDEDDRIRTDHQFIGGS
;
A
#
# COMPACT_ATOMS: atom_id res chain seq x y z
N MET A 1 19.05 24.52 -3.69
CA MET A 1 19.44 23.12 -3.89
C MET A 1 18.16 22.36 -4.14
N SER A 2 17.90 21.89 -5.37
CA SER A 2 16.75 21.01 -5.60
C SER A 2 17.03 19.73 -4.83
N ASN A 3 16.18 19.43 -3.84
CA ASN A 3 16.24 18.15 -3.16
C ASN A 3 15.78 17.11 -4.19
N THR A 4 16.72 16.34 -4.74
CA THR A 4 16.38 15.28 -5.71
C THR A 4 15.57 14.22 -4.97
N PHE A 5 14.40 13.87 -5.51
CA PHE A 5 13.55 12.80 -4.98
C PHE A 5 14.32 11.47 -4.96
N ASP A 6 14.59 10.95 -3.75
CA ASP A 6 15.18 9.63 -3.57
C ASP A 6 14.05 8.58 -3.50
N VAL A 7 13.80 7.94 -4.65
CA VAL A 7 12.74 6.94 -4.81
C VAL A 7 12.92 5.75 -3.87
N LYS A 8 14.16 5.37 -3.54
CA LYS A 8 14.43 4.24 -2.65
C LYS A 8 14.06 4.61 -1.22
N GLN A 9 14.57 5.74 -0.73
CA GLN A 9 14.25 6.20 0.63
C GLN A 9 12.76 6.43 0.81
N TRP A 10 12.09 6.97 -0.21
CA TRP A 10 10.66 7.17 -0.20
C TRP A 10 9.88 5.84 -0.16
N ALA A 11 10.27 4.85 -0.98
CA ALA A 11 9.62 3.55 -1.00
C ALA A 11 9.83 2.77 0.30
N ASP A 12 11.01 2.86 0.92
CA ASP A 12 11.28 2.26 2.23
C ASP A 12 10.31 2.82 3.30
N ARG A 13 10.03 4.14 3.28
CA ARG A 13 9.03 4.76 4.16
C ARG A 13 7.60 4.32 3.84
N TYR A 14 7.26 4.21 2.56
CA TYR A 14 5.97 3.71 2.10
C TYR A 14 5.70 2.27 2.56
N VAL A 15 6.69 1.37 2.53
CA VAL A 15 6.51 0.02 3.05
C VAL A 15 6.46 0.01 4.59
N ALA A 16 7.23 0.88 5.26
CA ALA A 16 7.28 0.94 6.71
C ALA A 16 5.93 1.24 7.38
N GLN A 17 5.08 2.10 6.80
CA GLN A 17 3.76 2.41 7.39
C GLN A 17 2.87 1.17 7.57
N TRP A 18 3.01 0.15 6.72
CA TRP A 18 2.24 -1.08 6.79
C TRP A 18 2.69 -2.02 7.91
N ASN A 19 3.90 -1.81 8.43
CA ASN A 19 4.52 -2.61 9.49
C ASN A 19 4.59 -1.90 10.84
N GLU A 20 4.37 -0.58 10.89
CA GLU A 20 4.55 0.24 12.09
C GLU A 20 3.61 -0.18 13.24
N PRO A 21 4.13 -0.68 14.37
CA PRO A 21 3.29 -1.13 15.50
C PRO A 21 2.65 0.02 16.28
N ASP A 22 3.35 1.13 16.47
CA ASP A 22 2.86 2.24 17.29
C ASP A 22 1.75 3.02 16.54
N PRO A 23 0.53 3.10 17.08
CA PRO A 23 -0.58 3.75 16.39
C PRO A 23 -0.34 5.24 16.09
N ALA A 24 0.33 5.97 16.99
CA ALA A 24 0.60 7.39 16.81
C ALA A 24 1.63 7.62 15.69
N THR A 25 2.69 6.83 15.68
CA THR A 25 3.74 6.84 14.66
C THR A 25 3.17 6.42 13.30
N ARG A 26 2.33 5.38 13.26
CA ARG A 26 1.65 4.95 12.03
C ARG A 26 0.75 6.03 11.46
N GLY A 27 -0.03 6.72 12.30
CA GLY A 27 -0.86 7.85 11.87
C GLY A 27 -0.03 9.04 11.37
N ALA A 28 1.11 9.33 12.01
CA ALA A 28 2.04 10.35 11.53
C ALA A 28 2.62 9.98 10.16
N LEU A 29 3.03 8.72 9.95
CA LEU A 29 3.52 8.24 8.65
C LEU A 29 2.46 8.42 7.56
N VAL A 30 1.20 8.08 7.81
CA VAL A 30 0.11 8.29 6.84
C VAL A 30 -0.06 9.77 6.51
N ARG A 31 -0.07 10.65 7.51
CA ARG A 31 -0.19 12.11 7.28
C ARG A 31 0.99 12.71 6.52
N ASP A 32 2.18 12.16 6.72
CA ASP A 32 3.39 12.64 6.05
C ASP A 32 3.50 12.14 4.61
N LEU A 33 3.15 10.87 4.36
CA LEU A 33 3.29 10.23 3.06
C LEU A 33 2.14 10.54 2.10
N TRP A 34 0.92 10.76 2.60
CA TRP A 34 -0.27 10.90 1.77
C TRP A 34 -0.76 12.35 1.75
N ALA A 35 -1.22 12.82 0.60
CA ALA A 35 -1.97 14.07 0.53
C ALA A 35 -3.30 13.93 1.31
N SER A 36 -3.84 15.05 1.82
CA SER A 36 -5.02 15.03 2.70
C SER A 36 -6.28 14.45 2.07
N ASP A 37 -6.39 14.51 0.74
CA ASP A 37 -7.51 14.02 -0.08
C ASP A 37 -7.16 12.78 -0.90
N ALA A 38 -6.03 12.14 -0.59
CA ALA A 38 -5.49 11.03 -1.36
C ALA A 38 -6.42 9.82 -1.37
N VAL A 39 -6.24 8.99 -2.40
CA VAL A 39 -7.06 7.79 -2.64
C VAL A 39 -6.18 6.56 -2.68
N HIS A 40 -6.58 5.52 -1.98
CA HIS A 40 -6.05 4.18 -2.18
C HIS A 40 -7.15 3.33 -2.84
N VAL A 41 -6.83 2.80 -4.02
CA VAL A 41 -7.68 1.97 -4.86
C VAL A 41 -7.13 0.55 -4.87
N LEU A 42 -7.87 -0.38 -4.28
CA LEU A 42 -7.60 -1.81 -4.41
C LEU A 42 -8.29 -2.31 -5.68
N ILE A 43 -7.49 -2.54 -6.73
CA ILE A 43 -7.97 -2.97 -8.06
C ILE A 43 -8.55 -4.38 -8.00
N ASP A 44 -7.90 -5.26 -7.24
CA ASP A 44 -8.30 -6.65 -7.07
C ASP A 44 -8.96 -6.86 -5.70
N PRO A 45 -10.29 -6.66 -5.56
CA PRO A 45 -10.97 -6.84 -4.29
C PRO A 45 -10.87 -8.30 -3.80
N PRO A 46 -10.96 -8.55 -2.48
CA PRO A 46 -10.95 -9.90 -1.92
C PRO A 46 -11.96 -10.84 -2.58
N GLU A 47 -11.63 -12.13 -2.61
CA GLU A 47 -12.45 -13.19 -3.25
C GLU A 47 -13.91 -13.14 -2.81
N ALA A 48 -14.18 -12.98 -1.52
CA ALA A 48 -15.55 -12.88 -0.98
C ALA A 48 -16.38 -11.74 -1.62
N ILE A 49 -15.75 -10.61 -1.97
CA ILE A 49 -16.42 -9.49 -2.64
C ILE A 49 -16.63 -9.82 -4.13
N ARG A 50 -15.65 -10.46 -4.77
CA ARG A 50 -15.78 -10.91 -6.17
C ARG A 50 -16.91 -11.92 -6.32
N ASP A 51 -16.98 -12.90 -5.44
CA ASP A 51 -18.03 -13.92 -5.42
C ASP A 51 -19.42 -13.31 -5.18
N ALA A 52 -19.51 -12.38 -4.23
CA ALA A 52 -20.77 -11.68 -3.96
C ALA A 52 -21.27 -10.86 -5.16
N ALA A 53 -20.38 -10.17 -5.88
CA ALA A 53 -20.73 -9.44 -7.09
C ALA A 53 -21.13 -10.40 -8.23
N ALA A 54 -20.37 -11.48 -8.41
CA ALA A 54 -20.65 -12.49 -9.44
C ALA A 54 -21.99 -13.19 -9.22
N ALA A 55 -22.38 -13.44 -7.97
CA ALA A 55 -23.66 -14.06 -7.61
C ALA A 55 -24.89 -13.27 -8.10
N ILE A 56 -24.72 -11.97 -8.35
CA ILE A 56 -25.76 -11.10 -8.90
C ILE A 56 -25.42 -10.59 -10.31
N ALA A 57 -24.48 -11.27 -11.00
CA ALA A 57 -24.04 -10.98 -12.38
C ALA A 57 -23.45 -9.57 -12.59
N PHE A 58 -22.81 -9.01 -11.57
CA PHE A 58 -22.01 -7.79 -11.70
C PHE A 58 -20.51 -8.10 -11.70
N PRO A 59 -19.69 -7.33 -12.44
CA PRO A 59 -18.26 -7.35 -12.23
C PRO A 59 -17.95 -6.78 -10.84
N ALA A 60 -16.94 -7.34 -10.17
CA ALA A 60 -16.49 -6.82 -8.89
C ALA A 60 -15.89 -5.42 -9.08
N PRO A 61 -16.40 -4.38 -8.39
CA PRO A 61 -15.80 -3.06 -8.48
C PRO A 61 -14.48 -3.03 -7.69
N PRO A 62 -13.54 -2.12 -8.04
CA PRO A 62 -12.43 -1.82 -7.15
C PRO A 62 -12.95 -1.26 -5.81
N LEU A 63 -12.17 -1.44 -4.76
CA LEU A 63 -12.48 -0.83 -3.45
C LEU A 63 -11.62 0.41 -3.25
N GLU A 64 -12.24 1.47 -2.76
CA GLU A 64 -11.56 2.74 -2.57
C GLU A 64 -11.72 3.24 -1.14
N VAL A 65 -10.65 3.83 -0.63
CA VAL A 65 -10.68 4.66 0.59
C VAL A 65 -10.05 6.02 0.28
N ARG A 66 -10.59 7.08 0.88
CA ARG A 66 -10.19 8.46 0.61
C ARG A 66 -9.96 9.26 1.88
N GLY A 67 -8.87 10.02 1.88
CA GLY A 67 -8.49 10.93 2.96
C GLY A 67 -7.83 10.22 4.14
N HIS A 68 -7.14 11.00 4.97
CA HIS A 68 -6.28 10.47 6.04
C HIS A 68 -7.01 9.54 7.00
N ASP A 69 -8.22 9.87 7.47
CA ASP A 69 -8.94 9.02 8.42
C ASP A 69 -9.22 7.61 7.86
N ALA A 70 -9.65 7.54 6.60
CA ALA A 70 -9.93 6.25 5.94
C ALA A 70 -8.64 5.49 5.62
N LEU A 71 -7.57 6.20 5.25
CA LEU A 71 -6.24 5.61 5.01
C LEU A 71 -5.63 5.07 6.31
N GLU A 72 -5.67 5.83 7.40
CA GLU A 72 -5.22 5.37 8.73
C GLU A 72 -5.97 4.10 9.16
N ALA A 73 -7.30 4.06 8.95
CA ALA A 73 -8.10 2.87 9.22
C ALA A 73 -7.70 1.68 8.33
N ARG A 74 -7.44 1.90 7.04
CA ARG A 74 -7.02 0.87 6.08
C ARG A 74 -5.64 0.30 6.40
N VAL A 75 -4.67 1.16 6.74
CA VAL A 75 -3.30 0.74 7.12
C VAL A 75 -3.33 0.01 8.46
N ARG A 76 -4.02 0.56 9.46
CA ARG A 76 -4.22 -0.11 10.76
C ARG A 76 -4.85 -1.50 10.57
N ARG A 77 -5.88 -1.63 9.72
CA ARG A 77 -6.55 -2.91 9.53
C ARG A 77 -5.65 -3.96 8.90
N ALA A 78 -4.81 -3.58 7.91
CA ALA A 78 -3.81 -4.48 7.36
C ALA A 78 -2.77 -4.91 8.41
N TYR A 79 -2.25 -3.95 9.19
CA TYR A 79 -1.31 -4.23 10.27
C TYR A 79 -1.90 -5.25 11.26
N GLU A 80 -3.11 -5.02 11.77
CA GLU A 80 -3.79 -5.91 12.72
C GLU A 80 -4.00 -7.32 12.15
N MET A 81 -4.33 -7.43 10.86
CA MET A 81 -4.62 -8.71 10.23
C MET A 81 -3.37 -9.54 9.94
N PHE A 82 -2.30 -8.90 9.49
CA PHE A 82 -1.18 -9.61 8.87
C PHE A 82 0.12 -9.51 9.67
N VAL A 83 0.37 -8.39 10.36
CA VAL A 83 1.65 -8.12 11.04
C VAL A 83 1.56 -8.28 12.55
N ALA A 84 0.50 -7.76 13.18
CA ALA A 84 0.32 -7.82 14.63
C ALA A 84 0.37 -9.24 15.24
N PRO A 85 -0.11 -10.30 14.56
CA PRO A 85 0.06 -11.69 15.04
C PRO A 85 1.52 -12.16 15.09
N GLY A 86 2.44 -11.45 14.43
CA GLY A 86 3.86 -11.80 14.34
C GLY A 86 4.18 -12.85 13.27
N GLU A 87 3.20 -13.24 12.45
CA GLU A 87 3.34 -14.29 11.44
C GLU A 87 3.89 -13.77 10.11
N HIS A 88 3.67 -12.49 9.80
CA HIS A 88 4.09 -11.88 8.54
C HIS A 88 4.70 -10.49 8.72
N VAL A 89 5.49 -10.10 7.72
CA VAL A 89 6.02 -8.75 7.52
C VAL A 89 5.82 -8.35 6.05
N PHE A 90 5.55 -7.09 5.78
CA PHE A 90 5.54 -6.56 4.42
C PHE A 90 6.93 -6.04 4.05
N GLU A 91 7.45 -6.45 2.90
CA GLU A 91 8.76 -6.05 2.40
C GLU A 91 8.67 -5.53 0.96
N ALA A 92 9.57 -4.61 0.60
CA ALA A 92 9.75 -4.24 -0.81
C ALA A 92 10.33 -5.44 -1.59
N ALA A 93 9.65 -5.81 -2.67
CA ALA A 93 10.06 -6.91 -3.54
C ALA A 93 10.87 -6.36 -4.72
N GLY A 94 12.12 -5.98 -4.44
CA GLY A 94 13.02 -5.33 -5.40
C GLY A 94 13.07 -3.81 -5.29
N GLU A 95 13.81 -3.17 -6.19
CA GLU A 95 13.95 -1.72 -6.20
C GLU A 95 12.67 -1.04 -6.70
N ALA A 96 12.24 0.01 -6.00
CA ALA A 96 11.16 0.87 -6.47
C ALA A 96 11.59 1.61 -7.75
N VAL A 97 10.67 1.72 -8.70
CA VAL A 97 10.95 2.26 -10.03
C VAL A 97 10.19 3.56 -10.23
N LEU A 98 10.88 4.60 -10.67
CA LEU A 98 10.23 5.82 -11.18
C LEU A 98 9.73 5.53 -12.60
N LEU A 99 8.42 5.32 -12.75
CA LEU A 99 7.79 4.94 -14.02
C LEU A 99 7.64 6.16 -14.95
N LEU A 100 7.29 7.30 -14.38
CA LEU A 100 7.14 8.61 -15.02
C LEU A 100 7.52 9.69 -13.98
N PRO A 101 7.68 10.97 -14.37
CA PRO A 101 7.79 12.04 -13.38
C PRO A 101 6.65 11.96 -12.36
N ARG A 102 7.00 11.84 -11.07
CA ARG A 102 6.06 11.70 -9.94
C ARG A 102 5.14 10.47 -9.99
N VAL A 103 5.52 9.42 -10.71
CA VAL A 103 4.82 8.11 -10.66
C VAL A 103 5.81 7.02 -10.29
N VAL A 104 5.56 6.35 -9.16
CA VAL A 104 6.43 5.32 -8.59
C VAL A 104 5.72 3.98 -8.63
N GLY A 105 6.42 2.94 -9.08
CA GLY A 105 6.00 1.55 -8.92
C GLY A 105 6.73 0.92 -7.75
N VAL A 106 5.99 0.34 -6.81
CA VAL A 106 6.53 -0.43 -5.67
C VAL A 106 5.98 -1.84 -5.73
N ARG A 107 6.85 -2.82 -5.98
CA ARG A 107 6.51 -4.23 -5.75
C ARG A 107 6.69 -4.56 -4.29
N TRP A 108 5.78 -5.36 -3.74
CA TRP A 108 5.84 -5.76 -2.34
C TRP A 108 5.51 -7.24 -2.17
N SER A 109 6.05 -7.81 -1.10
CA SER A 109 5.77 -9.17 -0.67
C SER A 109 5.28 -9.16 0.77
N MET A 110 4.31 -10.02 1.08
CA MET A 110 4.01 -10.42 2.46
C MET A 110 4.82 -11.68 2.74
N VAL A 111 5.81 -11.56 3.62
CA VAL A 111 6.80 -12.59 3.91
C VAL A 111 6.47 -13.26 5.24
N SER A 112 6.53 -14.59 5.29
CA SER A 112 6.42 -15.31 6.56
C SER A 112 7.64 -15.04 7.43
N THR A 113 7.44 -14.57 8.66
CA THR A 113 8.53 -14.36 9.63
C THR A 113 9.21 -15.67 10.04
N ARG A 114 8.53 -16.81 9.87
CA ARG A 114 9.03 -18.15 10.22
C ARG A 114 9.89 -18.77 9.13
N THR A 115 9.49 -18.65 7.87
CA THR A 115 10.18 -19.33 6.75
C THR A 115 10.99 -18.39 5.86
N GLY A 116 10.72 -17.08 5.90
CA GLY A 116 11.30 -16.11 4.98
C GLY A 116 10.75 -16.19 3.55
N GLU A 117 9.69 -16.99 3.34
CA GLU A 117 9.08 -17.15 2.02
C GLU A 117 7.96 -16.13 1.81
N ALA A 118 7.84 -15.61 0.59
CA ALA A 118 6.71 -14.78 0.19
C ALA A 118 5.44 -15.64 0.10
N VAL A 119 4.43 -15.29 0.90
CA VAL A 119 3.11 -15.95 0.93
C VAL A 119 2.02 -15.10 0.28
N GLY A 120 2.36 -13.88 -0.11
CA GLY A 120 1.53 -12.96 -0.87
C GLY A 120 2.38 -11.83 -1.41
N GLY A 121 1.81 -10.99 -2.27
CA GLY A 121 2.52 -9.87 -2.86
C GLY A 121 1.66 -9.12 -3.86
N GLY A 122 2.22 -8.06 -4.41
CA GLY A 122 1.53 -7.20 -5.36
C GLY A 122 2.41 -6.10 -5.93
N LEU A 123 1.74 -5.23 -6.68
CA LEU A 123 2.32 -4.00 -7.23
C LEU A 123 1.42 -2.84 -6.83
N ASP A 124 2.02 -1.80 -6.29
CA ASP A 124 1.39 -0.51 -6.07
C ASP A 124 1.94 0.50 -7.10
N VAL A 125 1.03 1.19 -7.79
CA VAL A 125 1.37 2.29 -8.71
C VAL A 125 0.90 3.60 -8.10
N LEU A 126 1.87 4.39 -7.63
CA LEU A 126 1.65 5.57 -6.81
C LEU A 126 1.92 6.84 -7.62
N ALA A 127 0.94 7.72 -7.73
CA ALA A 127 1.11 9.07 -8.28
C ALA A 127 1.29 10.07 -7.13
N LEU A 128 2.32 10.91 -7.24
CA LEU A 128 2.73 11.88 -6.22
C LEU A 128 2.36 13.31 -6.62
N ASP A 129 2.06 14.15 -5.64
CA ASP A 129 1.94 15.59 -5.83
C ASP A 129 3.29 16.30 -5.84
N GLU A 130 3.27 17.63 -5.83
CA GLU A 130 4.46 18.48 -5.90
C GLU A 130 5.40 18.38 -4.67
N ASP A 131 4.85 17.95 -3.54
CA ASP A 131 5.53 17.77 -2.26
C ASP A 131 5.96 16.30 -2.04
N ASP A 132 5.94 15.49 -3.09
CA ASP A 132 6.26 14.07 -3.10
C ASP A 132 5.32 13.22 -2.21
N ARG A 133 4.09 13.70 -1.98
CA ARG A 133 3.04 12.96 -1.26
C ARG A 133 2.13 12.20 -2.20
N ILE A 134 1.67 11.03 -1.76
CA ILE A 134 0.77 10.16 -2.52
C ILE A 134 -0.57 10.87 -2.73
N ARG A 135 -0.98 11.05 -3.99
CA ARG A 135 -2.32 11.46 -4.40
C ARG A 135 -3.21 10.26 -4.68
N THR A 136 -2.67 9.28 -5.38
CA THR A 136 -3.38 8.04 -5.68
C THR A 136 -2.44 6.86 -5.59
N ASP A 137 -2.90 5.79 -4.97
CA ASP A 137 -2.26 4.49 -4.93
C ASP A 137 -3.20 3.46 -5.56
N HIS A 138 -2.76 2.81 -6.64
CA HIS A 138 -3.50 1.74 -7.30
C HIS A 138 -2.80 0.42 -7.01
N GLN A 139 -3.42 -0.36 -6.14
CA GLN A 139 -2.89 -1.63 -5.64
C GLN A 139 -3.46 -2.80 -6.44
N PHE A 140 -2.54 -3.59 -6.99
CA PHE A 140 -2.80 -4.86 -7.68
C PHE A 140 -2.34 -6.02 -6.79
N ILE A 141 -3.21 -7.00 -6.57
CA ILE A 141 -2.91 -8.14 -5.70
C ILE A 141 -2.54 -9.36 -6.54
N GLY A 142 -1.42 -9.98 -6.21
CA GLY A 142 -0.85 -11.04 -7.03
C GLY A 142 -0.17 -10.49 -8.29
N GLY A 143 0.61 -11.37 -8.93
CA GLY A 143 1.48 -10.99 -10.05
C GLY A 143 2.96 -11.03 -9.65
N SER A 144 3.61 -12.16 -9.96
CA SER A 144 5.06 -12.23 -10.12
C SER A 144 5.45 -11.46 -11.37
#